data_AF-A0A6B9EQZ4-F1
#
_entry.id   AF-A0A6B9EQZ4-F1
#
_cell.length_a   1.000
_cell.length_b   1.000
_cell.length_c   1.000
_cell.angle_alpha   90.00
_cell.angle_beta   90.00
_cell.angle_gamma   90.00
#
_symmetry.space_group_name_H-M   'P 1'
#
loop_
_entity.id
_entity.type
_entity.pdbx_description
1 polymer ?
#
loop_
_entity_poly.entity_id
_entity_poly.type
_entity_poly.pdbx_seq_one_letter_code
_entity_poly.pdbx_strand_id
1 'polypeptide(L)'
;ITTYMGEDPVMVVRQKNGEIRVFLNQCRHRGMRICRADGGNAKSFTCSYHGWAYDTGGNLVSVPFEEQAFPGLRKEDWGPLQARVETYKGLIFANWDADAPDLDTYLGEAKFYMDHMLDRTEAGTEAIPGIQKWVIPCNWKFAA
;
A
#
# COMPACT_ATOMS: atom_id res chain seq x y z
N ILE A 1 0.82 6.24 4.41
CA ILE A 1 -0.06 7.08 3.56
C ILE A 1 -1.15 6.22 2.93
N THR A 2 -2.23 6.83 2.45
CA THR A 2 -3.25 6.15 1.62
C THR A 2 -3.22 6.71 0.20
N THR A 3 -3.37 5.83 -0.79
CA THR A 3 -3.38 6.16 -2.22
C THR A 3 -4.19 5.10 -2.97
N TYR A 4 -4.08 5.04 -4.30
CA TYR A 4 -4.78 4.09 -5.16
C TYR A 4 -3.83 3.27 -6.03
N MET A 5 -4.21 2.03 -6.32
CA MET A 5 -3.70 1.22 -7.42
C MET A 5 -4.86 0.97 -8.39
N GLY A 6 -4.92 1.74 -9.49
CA GLY A 6 -6.15 1.81 -10.28
C GLY A 6 -7.26 2.47 -9.47
N GLU A 7 -8.37 1.76 -9.26
CA GLU A 7 -9.49 2.22 -8.42
C GLU A 7 -9.48 1.59 -7.01
N ASP A 8 -8.56 0.65 -6.75
CA ASP A 8 -8.42 0.00 -5.47
C ASP A 8 -7.67 0.89 -4.46
N PRO A 9 -8.29 1.27 -3.33
CA PRO A 9 -7.61 2.07 -2.32
C PRO A 9 -6.59 1.20 -1.59
N VAL A 10 -5.37 1.69 -1.41
CA VAL A 10 -4.29 0.96 -0.73
C VAL A 10 -3.69 1.75 0.42
N MET A 11 -3.18 1.03 1.41
CA MET A 11 -2.31 1.57 2.45
C MET A 11 -0.86 1.31 2.09
N VAL A 12 -0.02 2.34 2.19
CA VAL A 12 1.44 2.24 2.05
C VAL A 12 2.06 2.54 3.41
N VAL A 13 2.68 1.52 4.03
CA VAL A 13 3.09 1.55 5.44
C VAL A 13 4.55 1.12 5.59
N ARG A 14 5.35 1.97 6.23
CA ARG A 14 6.73 1.65 6.64
C ARG A 14 6.71 0.71 7.85
N GLN A 15 7.47 -0.37 7.77
CA GLN A 15 7.60 -1.38 8.81
C GLN A 15 8.80 -1.10 9.72
N LYS A 16 8.85 -1.78 10.87
CA LYS A 16 9.94 -1.63 11.86
C LYS A 16 11.32 -2.02 11.32
N ASN A 17 11.38 -2.97 10.38
CA ASN A 17 12.59 -3.43 9.70
C ASN A 17 13.01 -2.51 8.53
N GLY A 18 12.30 -1.41 8.29
CA GLY A 18 12.53 -0.51 7.16
C GLY A 18 11.81 -0.88 5.87
N GLU A 19 11.21 -2.08 5.78
CA GLU A 19 10.41 -2.52 4.63
C GLU A 19 9.19 -1.61 4.41
N ILE A 20 8.69 -1.56 3.18
CA ILE A 20 7.42 -0.91 2.85
C ILE A 20 6.44 -2.00 2.44
N ARG A 21 5.27 -2.00 3.06
CA ARG A 21 4.16 -2.84 2.64
C ARG A 21 3.07 -2.02 2.00
N VAL A 22 2.48 -2.61 0.97
CA VAL A 22 1.30 -2.10 0.27
C VAL A 22 0.23 -3.15 0.32
N PHE A 23 -0.94 -2.79 0.85
CA PHE A 23 -2.06 -3.71 0.93
C PHE A 23 -3.39 -2.98 0.76
N LEU A 24 -4.39 -3.73 0.30
CA LEU A 24 -5.73 -3.22 0.04
C LEU A 24 -6.32 -2.61 1.32
N ASN A 25 -6.81 -1.38 1.22
CA ASN A 25 -7.39 -0.64 2.33
C ASN A 25 -8.86 -1.04 2.54
N GLN A 26 -9.09 -2.35 2.71
CA GLN A 26 -10.41 -2.96 2.78
C GLN A 26 -10.41 -4.13 3.77
N CYS A 27 -11.22 -4.03 4.82
CA CYS A 27 -11.39 -5.09 5.81
C CYS A 27 -12.10 -6.28 5.17
N ARG A 28 -11.52 -7.48 5.28
CA ARG A 28 -12.09 -8.69 4.66
C ARG A 28 -13.39 -9.17 5.29
N HIS A 29 -13.77 -8.65 6.46
CA HIS A 29 -15.06 -9.00 7.07
C HIS A 29 -16.25 -8.54 6.23
N ARG A 30 -16.37 -7.22 5.97
CA ARG A 30 -17.50 -6.61 5.24
C ARG A 30 -17.11 -5.41 4.37
N GLY A 31 -15.85 -5.33 3.96
CA GLY A 31 -15.40 -4.33 2.97
C GLY A 31 -15.18 -2.91 3.52
N MET A 32 -15.32 -2.68 4.82
CA MET A 32 -15.08 -1.34 5.38
C MET A 32 -13.63 -0.90 5.20
N ARG A 33 -13.41 0.37 4.85
CA ARG A 33 -12.08 0.98 4.75
C ARG A 33 -11.36 0.92 6.10
N ILE A 34 -10.16 0.33 6.13
CA ILE A 34 -9.38 0.10 7.36
C ILE A 34 -8.80 1.40 7.90
N CYS A 35 -8.17 2.21 7.04
CA CYS A 35 -7.65 3.54 7.39
C CYS A 35 -8.33 4.62 6.57
N ARG A 36 -8.86 5.62 7.26
CA ARG A 36 -9.66 6.71 6.66
C ARG A 36 -8.91 8.04 6.56
N ALA A 37 -7.67 8.11 7.04
CA ALA A 37 -6.81 9.29 6.94
C ALA A 37 -5.94 9.24 5.67
N ASP A 38 -5.52 10.40 5.18
CA ASP A 38 -4.55 10.51 4.07
C ASP A 38 -3.17 9.96 4.45
N GLY A 39 -2.77 10.14 5.71
CA GLY A 39 -1.47 9.73 6.22
C GLY A 39 -1.33 10.01 7.71
N GLY A 40 -0.24 9.52 8.30
CA GLY A 40 0.05 9.65 9.73
C GLY A 40 0.96 8.54 10.22
N ASN A 41 1.09 8.43 11.53
CA ASN A 41 1.77 7.33 12.21
C ASN A 41 0.76 6.50 13.01
N ALA A 42 0.86 5.18 12.95
CA ALA A 42 -0.03 4.26 13.65
C ALA A 42 0.75 3.06 14.18
N LYS A 43 0.32 2.54 15.33
CA LYS A 43 0.84 1.27 15.89
C LYS A 43 0.03 0.06 15.42
N SER A 44 -1.22 0.27 15.05
CA SER A 44 -2.18 -0.71 14.54
C SER A 44 -3.30 0.03 13.81
N PHE A 45 -4.11 -0.72 13.06
CA PHE A 45 -5.30 -0.20 12.40
C PHE A 45 -6.53 -0.99 12.83
N THR A 46 -7.58 -0.29 13.27
CA THR A 46 -8.82 -0.94 13.71
C THR A 46 -9.94 -0.60 12.75
N CYS A 47 -10.55 -1.63 12.16
CA CYS A 47 -11.73 -1.46 11.32
C CYS A 47 -12.87 -0.89 12.16
N SER A 48 -13.34 0.30 11.80
CA SER A 48 -14.36 1.02 12.57
C SER A 48 -15.76 0.41 12.51
N TYR A 49 -15.97 -0.63 11.69
CA TYR A 49 -17.28 -1.28 11.60
C TYR A 49 -17.48 -2.35 12.68
N HIS A 50 -16.58 -3.34 12.75
CA HIS A 50 -16.72 -4.50 13.65
C HIS A 50 -15.50 -4.73 14.55
N GLY A 51 -14.56 -3.79 14.60
CA GLY A 51 -13.43 -3.84 15.51
C GLY A 51 -12.33 -4.86 15.17
N TRP A 52 -12.33 -5.47 13.99
CA TRP A 52 -11.19 -6.27 13.52
C TRP A 52 -9.93 -5.39 13.48
N ALA A 53 -8.88 -5.81 14.19
CA ALA A 53 -7.64 -5.05 14.28
C ALA A 53 -6.53 -5.71 13.48
N TYR A 54 -5.78 -4.87 12.77
CA TYR A 54 -4.68 -5.24 11.92
C TYR A 54 -3.39 -4.61 12.44
N ASP A 55 -2.26 -5.32 12.32
CA ASP A 55 -0.95 -4.72 12.55
C ASP A 55 -0.52 -3.79 11.41
N THR A 56 0.66 -3.19 11.52
CA THR A 56 1.21 -2.29 10.48
C THR A 56 1.53 -3.00 9.17
N GLY A 57 1.63 -4.34 9.18
CA GLY A 57 1.87 -5.16 7.99
C GLY A 57 0.57 -5.64 7.33
N GLY A 58 -0.59 -5.26 7.86
CA GLY A 58 -1.90 -5.66 7.37
C GLY A 58 -2.35 -7.04 7.87
N ASN A 59 -1.62 -7.69 8.78
CA ASN A 59 -2.06 -8.99 9.29
C ASN A 59 -3.22 -8.79 10.27
N LEU A 60 -4.26 -9.61 10.17
CA LEU A 60 -5.34 -9.63 11.15
C LEU A 60 -4.80 -10.18 12.48
N VAL A 61 -4.77 -9.37 13.52
CA VAL A 61 -4.20 -9.75 14.82
C VAL A 61 -5.24 -10.00 15.90
N SER A 62 -6.42 -9.39 15.77
CA SER A 62 -7.53 -9.66 16.70
C SER A 62 -8.91 -9.47 16.06
N VAL A 63 -9.84 -10.29 16.53
CA VAL A 63 -11.27 -10.23 16.20
C VAL A 63 -12.05 -10.14 17.52
N PRO A 64 -12.94 -9.15 17.71
CA PRO A 64 -13.80 -9.12 18.88
C PRO A 64 -14.68 -10.36 18.96
N PHE A 65 -14.83 -10.92 20.16
CA PHE A 65 -15.61 -12.15 20.42
C PHE A 65 -15.16 -13.38 19.60
N GLU A 66 -13.85 -13.48 19.28
CA GLU A 66 -13.31 -14.57 18.44
C GLU A 66 -13.69 -15.96 18.96
N GLU A 67 -13.49 -16.22 20.26
CA GLU A 67 -13.75 -17.53 20.88
C GLU A 67 -15.23 -17.94 20.80
N GLN A 68 -16.15 -16.98 20.94
CA GLN A 68 -17.60 -17.26 20.97
C GLN A 68 -18.23 -17.29 19.59
N ALA A 69 -17.79 -16.41 18.67
CA ALA A 69 -18.45 -16.17 17.39
C ALA A 69 -17.69 -16.70 16.18
N PHE A 70 -16.38 -16.95 16.31
CA PHE A 70 -15.52 -17.40 15.22
C PHE A 70 -14.63 -18.60 15.61
N PRO A 71 -15.18 -19.67 16.23
CA PRO A 71 -14.39 -20.85 16.56
C PRO A 71 -13.85 -21.47 15.27
N GLY A 72 -12.52 -21.47 15.11
CA GLY A 72 -11.82 -22.01 13.94
C GLY A 72 -11.38 -20.98 12.89
N LEU A 73 -11.58 -19.68 13.11
CA LEU A 73 -11.03 -18.65 12.23
C LEU A 73 -9.50 -18.66 12.28
N ARG A 74 -8.88 -18.84 11.11
CA ARG A 74 -7.44 -18.66 10.89
C ARG A 74 -7.17 -17.24 10.45
N LYS A 75 -6.68 -16.40 11.35
CA LYS A 75 -6.54 -14.96 11.09
C LYS A 75 -5.60 -14.66 9.92
N GLU A 76 -4.58 -15.50 9.75
CA GLU A 76 -3.61 -15.45 8.65
C GLU A 76 -4.26 -15.49 7.25
N ASP A 77 -5.40 -16.16 7.11
CA ASP A 77 -6.12 -16.29 5.83
C ASP A 77 -7.02 -15.06 5.52
N TRP A 78 -7.20 -14.16 6.50
CA TRP A 78 -8.19 -13.08 6.47
C TRP A 78 -7.58 -11.67 6.52
N GLY A 79 -6.28 -11.53 6.30
CA GLY A 79 -5.65 -10.25 5.98
C GLY A 79 -6.12 -9.70 4.62
N PRO A 80 -6.08 -8.37 4.40
CA PRO A 80 -6.32 -7.78 3.09
C PRO A 80 -5.26 -8.24 2.08
N LEU A 81 -5.60 -8.16 0.79
CA LEU A 81 -4.69 -8.51 -0.29
C LEU A 81 -3.41 -7.67 -0.21
N GLN A 82 -2.26 -8.34 -0.31
CA GLN A 82 -0.93 -7.72 -0.30
C GLN A 82 -0.45 -7.54 -1.73
N ALA A 83 0.19 -6.40 -2.01
CA ALA A 83 0.93 -6.17 -3.26
C ALA A 83 2.42 -6.46 -3.05
N ARG A 84 3.09 -6.92 -4.10
CA ARG A 84 4.55 -6.85 -4.19
C ARG A 84 4.97 -5.39 -4.17
N VAL A 85 6.07 -5.08 -3.48
CA VAL A 85 6.59 -3.71 -3.34
C VAL A 85 8.06 -3.71 -3.71
N GLU A 86 8.42 -2.81 -4.61
CA GLU A 86 9.80 -2.61 -5.04
C GLU A 86 10.05 -1.10 -5.16
N THR A 87 11.28 -0.66 -4.92
CA THR A 87 11.64 0.76 -5.02
C THR A 87 12.68 1.00 -6.07
N TYR A 88 12.56 2.11 -6.78
CA TYR A 88 13.59 2.59 -7.69
C TYR A 88 14.02 4.00 -7.30
N LYS A 89 15.23 4.12 -6.74
CA LYS A 89 15.89 5.39 -6.37
C LYS A 89 14.97 6.40 -5.67
N GLY A 90 14.23 5.94 -4.66
CA GLY A 90 13.32 6.76 -3.85
C GLY A 90 11.84 6.66 -4.24
N LEU A 91 11.52 6.27 -5.48
CA LEU A 91 10.15 6.00 -5.91
C LEU A 91 9.68 4.62 -5.41
N ILE A 92 8.43 4.54 -4.98
CA ILE A 92 7.81 3.30 -4.48
C ILE A 92 6.82 2.80 -5.54
N PHE A 93 7.02 1.58 -6.02
CA PHE A 93 6.12 0.89 -6.94
C PHE A 93 5.50 -0.31 -6.27
N ALA A 94 4.30 -0.69 -6.72
CA ALA A 94 3.60 -1.86 -6.24
C ALA A 94 2.89 -2.60 -7.38
N ASN A 95 2.81 -3.92 -7.28
CA ASN A 95 2.15 -4.79 -8.25
C ASN A 95 1.39 -5.90 -7.53
N TRP A 96 0.16 -6.19 -7.96
CA TRP A 96 -0.63 -7.29 -7.41
C TRP A 96 -0.19 -8.66 -7.95
N ASP A 97 0.33 -8.69 -9.16
CA ASP A 97 0.61 -9.93 -9.88
C ASP A 97 1.91 -10.59 -9.38
N ALA A 98 1.77 -11.80 -8.83
CA ALA A 98 2.88 -12.58 -8.32
C ALA A 98 3.82 -13.05 -9.44
N ASP A 99 3.30 -13.25 -10.65
CA ASP A 99 4.02 -13.82 -11.79
C ASP A 99 4.56 -12.75 -12.75
N ALA A 100 4.24 -11.47 -12.49
CA ALA A 100 4.81 -10.35 -13.25
C ALA A 100 6.35 -10.27 -13.09
N PRO A 101 7.08 -9.72 -14.07
CA PRO A 101 8.49 -9.43 -13.91
C PRO A 101 8.74 -8.52 -12.69
N ASP A 102 9.96 -8.54 -12.15
CA ASP A 102 10.39 -7.55 -11.16
C ASP A 102 10.42 -6.12 -11.77
N LEU A 103 10.49 -5.12 -10.90
CA LEU A 103 10.47 -3.72 -11.30
C LEU A 103 11.66 -3.38 -12.18
N ASP A 104 12.84 -3.91 -11.89
CA ASP A 104 14.05 -3.62 -12.67
C ASP A 104 13.88 -4.07 -14.13
N THR A 105 13.40 -5.30 -14.32
CA THR A 105 13.09 -5.89 -15.63
C THR A 105 11.98 -5.13 -16.33
N TYR A 106 10.90 -4.79 -15.60
CA TYR A 106 9.78 -4.03 -16.14
C TYR A 106 10.20 -2.64 -16.64
N LEU A 107 11.05 -1.93 -15.88
CA LEU A 107 11.57 -0.63 -16.27
C LEU A 107 12.56 -0.73 -17.44
N GLY A 108 13.33 -1.82 -17.52
CA GLY A 108 14.27 -2.07 -18.62
C GLY A 108 15.25 -0.90 -18.81
N GLU A 109 15.38 -0.42 -20.04
CA GLU A 109 16.26 0.70 -20.41
C GLU A 109 15.69 2.08 -20.02
N ALA A 110 14.39 2.17 -19.66
CA ALA A 110 13.79 3.42 -19.22
C ALA A 110 14.48 3.99 -17.97
N LYS A 111 15.08 3.10 -17.17
CA LYS A 111 15.95 3.44 -16.03
C LYS A 111 16.99 4.50 -16.36
N PHE A 112 17.64 4.40 -17.53
CA PHE A 112 18.62 5.38 -17.99
C PHE A 112 18.03 6.80 -18.03
N TYR A 113 16.80 6.94 -18.50
CA TYR A 113 16.13 8.24 -18.58
C TYR A 113 15.65 8.73 -17.22
N MET A 114 15.18 7.82 -16.36
CA MET A 114 14.74 8.13 -15.00
C MET A 114 15.89 8.67 -14.14
N ASP A 115 17.11 8.14 -14.32
CA ASP A 115 18.30 8.51 -13.56
C ASP A 115 18.71 9.98 -13.75
N HIS A 116 18.37 10.60 -14.89
CA HIS A 116 18.61 12.04 -15.11
C HIS A 116 17.94 12.94 -14.05
N MET A 117 16.87 12.45 -13.41
CA MET A 117 16.19 13.12 -12.31
C MET A 117 16.50 12.46 -10.96
N LEU A 118 16.43 11.13 -10.90
CA LEU A 118 16.43 10.38 -9.64
C LEU A 118 17.83 10.09 -9.08
N ASP A 119 18.88 10.17 -9.90
CA ASP A 119 20.25 9.76 -9.53
C ASP A 119 21.30 10.83 -9.77
N ARG A 120 20.91 12.10 -9.67
CA ARG A 120 21.81 13.23 -9.96
C ARG A 120 22.91 13.43 -8.91
N THR A 121 22.76 12.80 -7.75
CA THR A 121 23.68 12.86 -6.62
C THR A 121 23.52 11.59 -5.78
N GLU A 122 24.58 11.20 -5.10
CA GLU A 122 24.63 10.15 -4.09
C GLU A 122 23.68 10.36 -2.91
N ALA A 123 23.24 11.60 -2.66
CA ALA A 123 22.25 11.90 -1.63
C ALA A 123 20.84 11.41 -1.99
N GLY A 124 20.59 11.11 -3.27
CA GLY A 124 19.25 10.77 -3.77
C GLY A 124 18.31 11.97 -3.81
N THR A 125 17.01 11.70 -3.76
CA THR A 125 15.94 12.72 -3.81
C THR A 125 15.02 12.66 -2.61
N GLU A 126 14.50 13.80 -2.20
CA GLU A 126 13.39 13.89 -1.24
C GLU A 126 12.18 14.58 -1.89
N ALA A 127 10.97 14.19 -1.45
CA ALA A 127 9.74 14.86 -1.84
C ALA A 127 9.45 16.00 -0.85
N ILE A 128 9.22 17.21 -1.37
CA ILE A 128 8.70 18.31 -0.56
C ILE A 128 7.33 17.87 0.01
N PRO A 129 7.07 18.04 1.32
CA PRO A 129 5.81 17.62 1.92
C PRO A 129 4.59 18.31 1.28
N GLY A 130 3.63 17.50 0.84
CA GLY A 130 2.36 17.96 0.25
C GLY A 130 2.06 17.25 -1.06
N ILE A 131 0.85 16.67 -1.15
CA ILE A 131 0.36 16.04 -2.38
C ILE A 131 -0.90 16.79 -2.79
N GLN A 132 -0.83 17.51 -3.92
CA GLN A 132 -1.99 18.15 -4.51
C GLN A 132 -2.85 17.09 -5.21
N LYS A 133 -4.16 17.08 -4.93
CA LYS A 133 -5.14 16.15 -5.51
C LYS A 133 -6.26 16.95 -6.15
N TRP A 134 -6.60 16.65 -7.40
CA TRP A 134 -7.73 17.26 -8.13
C TRP A 134 -8.34 16.26 -9.11
N VAL A 135 -9.51 16.58 -9.66
CA VAL A 135 -10.25 15.71 -10.59
C VAL A 135 -10.32 16.37 -11.95
N ILE A 136 -9.94 15.63 -13.00
CA ILE A 136 -10.14 16.03 -14.40
C ILE A 136 -11.10 15.01 -15.05
N PRO A 137 -12.23 15.42 -15.62
CA PRO A 137 -13.20 14.53 -16.24
C PRO A 137 -12.75 14.10 -17.66
N CYS A 138 -11.62 13.41 -17.77
CA CYS A 138 -11.12 12.84 -19.02
C CYS A 138 -10.57 11.42 -18.80
N ASN A 139 -10.28 10.70 -19.89
CA ASN A 139 -9.64 9.40 -19.79
C ASN A 139 -8.14 9.52 -19.43
N TRP A 140 -7.64 8.68 -18.52
CA TRP A 140 -6.24 8.70 -18.08
C TRP A 140 -5.22 8.53 -19.23
N LYS A 141 -5.59 7.84 -20.32
CA LYS A 141 -4.73 7.66 -21.51
C LYS A 141 -4.39 8.97 -22.24
N PHE A 142 -5.13 10.06 -21.99
CA PHE A 142 -4.77 11.36 -22.54
C PHE A 142 -3.66 12.06 -21.74
N ALA A 143 -3.49 11.71 -20.47
CA ALA A 143 -2.51 12.34 -19.58
C ALA A 143 -1.18 11.56 -19.49
N ALA A 144 -1.25 10.23 -19.62
CA ALA A 144 -0.07 9.34 -19.69
C ALA A 144 0.67 9.50 -21.02
#